data_AF-A0A811U3I6-F1
#
_entry.id   AF-A0A811U3I6-F1
#
_cell.length_a   1.000
_cell.length_b   1.000
_cell.length_c   1.000
_cell.angle_alpha   90.00
_cell.angle_beta   90.00
_cell.angle_gamma   90.00
#
_symmetry.space_group_name_H-M   'P 1'
#
loop_
_entity.id
_entity.type
_entity.pdbx_description
1 polymer ?
#
loop_
_entity_poly.entity_id
_entity_poly.type
_entity_poly.pdbx_seq_one_letter_code
_entity_poly.pdbx_strand_id
1 'polypeptide(L)'
;MASTLKSSWNATGGELVVVSSQTLYKPERHASIFVRPSLDDIIAEENAVLFAKEGSDEPCEVQICLKTPIYKIDSISMVCTAPKLELFTGPLKEYTETLYGEVAEDDDNDKVFSYRFDIVVEKSGITEAALKLLASSDEICIFGICVQTAPIRMA
;
A
#
# COMPACT_ATOMS: atom_id res chain seq x y z
N MET A 1 -9.56 5.64 12.80
CA MET A 1 -8.12 5.42 13.09
C MET A 1 -7.33 6.26 12.11
N ALA A 2 -6.14 6.75 12.48
CA ALA A 2 -5.33 7.54 11.57
C ALA A 2 -4.04 6.79 11.25
N SER A 3 -3.90 6.35 10.00
CA SER A 3 -2.63 6.04 9.37
C SER A 3 -2.11 7.31 8.70
N THR A 4 -0.80 7.45 8.59
CA THR A 4 -0.18 8.45 7.72
C THR A 4 0.45 7.76 6.54
N LEU A 5 0.22 8.31 5.36
CA LEU A 5 1.02 8.01 4.18
C LEU A 5 1.99 9.15 3.92
N LYS A 6 3.21 8.82 3.49
CA LYS A 6 4.19 9.77 2.97
C LYS A 6 4.85 9.16 1.75
N SER A 7 5.12 9.97 0.73
CA SER A 7 5.90 9.56 -0.42
C SER A 7 7.28 10.23 -0.40
N SER A 8 8.30 9.58 -0.95
CA SER A 8 9.60 10.20 -1.22
C SER A 8 9.56 11.13 -2.45
N TRP A 9 8.61 10.91 -3.35
CA TRP A 9 8.38 11.77 -4.52
C TRP A 9 7.28 12.78 -4.25
N ASN A 10 7.36 13.93 -4.92
CA ASN A 10 6.33 14.96 -4.83
C ASN A 10 5.10 14.57 -5.66
N ALA A 11 3.91 14.78 -5.08
CA ALA A 11 2.66 14.63 -5.81
C ALA A 11 2.49 15.82 -6.77
N THR A 12 2.27 15.53 -8.04
CA THR A 12 1.98 16.52 -9.09
C THR A 12 0.48 16.59 -9.41
N GLY A 13 -0.30 15.62 -8.94
CA GLY A 13 -1.76 15.61 -8.99
C GLY A 13 -2.36 14.67 -7.95
N GLY A 14 -3.55 15.00 -7.44
CA GLY A 14 -4.23 14.22 -6.39
C GLY A 14 -3.56 14.32 -5.01
N GLU A 15 -4.01 13.49 -4.07
CA GLU A 15 -3.44 13.38 -2.73
C GLU A 15 -3.31 11.90 -2.33
N LEU A 16 -2.21 11.56 -1.66
CA LEU A 16 -1.98 10.20 -1.18
C LEU A 16 -2.81 9.93 0.08
N VAL A 17 -3.93 9.23 -0.08
CA VAL A 17 -4.89 8.95 1.01
C VAL A 17 -5.02 7.43 1.22
N VAL A 18 -5.25 7.02 2.48
CA VAL A 18 -5.66 5.63 2.79
C VAL A 18 -7.17 5.54 2.64
N VAL A 19 -7.61 4.73 1.68
CA VAL A 19 -9.02 4.60 1.29
C VAL A 19 -9.87 4.01 2.42
N SER A 20 -9.34 3.02 3.15
CA SER A 20 -9.98 2.54 4.38
C SER A 20 -8.98 1.89 5.34
N SER A 21 -9.22 2.06 6.64
CA SER A 21 -8.57 1.29 7.70
C SER A 21 -9.61 0.39 8.36
N GLN A 22 -9.82 -0.81 7.83
CA GLN A 22 -10.74 -1.77 8.45
C GLN A 22 -10.05 -2.46 9.63
N THR A 23 -10.61 -2.32 10.83
CA THR A 23 -10.22 -3.15 11.97
C THR A 23 -10.82 -4.54 11.81
N LEU A 24 -9.99 -5.55 11.61
CA LEU A 24 -10.43 -6.94 11.71
C LEU A 24 -10.47 -7.34 13.20
N TYR A 25 -11.67 -7.32 13.81
CA TYR A 25 -11.90 -7.87 15.14
C TYR A 25 -12.54 -9.26 15.02
N LYS A 26 -11.79 -10.32 15.33
CA LYS A 26 -12.34 -11.68 15.44
C LYS A 26 -11.95 -12.31 16.79
N PRO A 27 -12.92 -12.61 17.67
CA PRO A 27 -12.66 -13.16 19.00
C PRO A 27 -12.22 -14.63 18.99
N GLU A 28 -12.28 -15.33 17.84
CA GLU A 28 -11.93 -16.75 17.77
C GLU A 28 -10.65 -17.04 16.97
N ARG A 29 -9.88 -17.95 17.57
CA ARG A 29 -8.63 -18.61 17.19
C ARG A 29 -8.31 -18.69 15.68
N HIS A 30 -7.10 -18.18 15.36
CA HIS A 30 -6.09 -18.74 14.43
C HIS A 30 -5.99 -18.32 12.94
N ALA A 31 -6.70 -17.33 12.43
CA ALA A 31 -6.29 -16.73 11.15
C ALA A 31 -6.61 -15.24 11.08
N SER A 32 -5.59 -14.40 10.90
CA SER A 32 -5.75 -13.12 10.20
C SER A 32 -6.23 -13.48 8.79
N ILE A 33 -7.55 -13.43 8.58
CA ILE A 33 -8.11 -13.67 7.25
C ILE A 33 -7.98 -12.35 6.51
N PHE A 34 -6.95 -12.24 5.68
CA PHE A 34 -6.87 -11.18 4.69
C PHE A 34 -8.18 -11.16 3.90
N VAL A 35 -8.90 -10.04 3.97
CA VAL A 35 -10.11 -9.84 3.17
C VAL A 35 -9.70 -9.00 1.98
N ARG A 36 -9.43 -9.67 0.85
CA ARG A 36 -9.07 -9.01 -0.41
C ARG A 36 -10.17 -8.02 -0.80
N PRO A 37 -9.93 -6.69 -0.79
CA PRO A 37 -10.92 -5.70 -1.20
C PRO A 37 -11.22 -5.80 -2.70
N SER A 38 -12.41 -5.40 -3.15
CA SER A 38 -12.68 -5.29 -4.59
C SER A 38 -11.89 -4.13 -5.21
N LEU A 39 -11.78 -4.08 -6.54
CA LEU A 39 -11.12 -2.94 -7.20
C LEU A 39 -11.90 -1.65 -6.97
N ASP A 40 -13.24 -1.70 -7.02
CA ASP A 40 -14.13 -0.58 -6.74
C ASP A 40 -13.97 -0.03 -5.31
N ASP A 41 -13.51 -0.87 -4.35
CA ASP A 41 -13.22 -0.42 -2.98
C ASP A 41 -11.88 0.32 -2.86
N ILE A 42 -10.99 0.20 -3.86
CA ILE A 42 -9.64 0.78 -3.83
C ILE A 42 -9.55 1.96 -4.80
N ILE A 43 -9.98 1.77 -6.04
CA ILE A 43 -9.80 2.71 -7.15
C ILE A 43 -10.97 3.70 -7.13
N ALA A 44 -10.64 4.97 -6.90
CA ALA A 44 -11.55 6.08 -7.10
C ALA A 44 -10.74 7.32 -7.50
N GLU A 45 -11.37 8.28 -8.18
CA GLU A 45 -10.68 9.50 -8.65
C GLU A 45 -10.08 10.29 -7.46
N GLU A 46 -10.80 10.35 -6.34
CA GLU A 46 -10.36 11.00 -5.10
C GLU A 46 -9.22 10.27 -4.37
N ASN A 47 -8.98 8.99 -4.69
CA ASN A 47 -7.93 8.17 -4.09
C ASN A 47 -6.65 8.18 -4.92
N ALA A 48 -6.72 8.69 -6.15
CA ALA A 48 -5.64 8.67 -7.10
C ALA A 48 -4.63 9.77 -6.79
N VAL A 49 -3.35 9.45 -6.94
CA VAL A 49 -2.24 10.39 -6.83
C VAL A 49 -1.19 10.10 -7.90
N LEU A 50 -0.75 11.16 -8.56
CA LEU A 50 0.33 11.12 -9.54
C LEU A 50 1.60 11.66 -8.90
N PHE A 51 2.67 10.86 -8.93
CA PHE A 51 4.00 11.25 -8.53
C PHE A 51 4.88 11.42 -9.75
N ALA A 52 5.75 12.44 -9.73
CA ALA A 52 6.81 12.61 -10.70
C ALA A 52 8.18 12.49 -10.02
N LYS A 53 9.14 11.91 -10.73
CA LYS A 53 10.50 11.68 -10.26
C LYS A 53 11.30 12.96 -10.01
N GLU A 54 10.97 14.04 -10.73
CA GLU A 54 11.60 15.37 -10.64
C GLU A 54 13.15 15.35 -10.57
N GLY A 55 13.80 14.44 -11.30
CA GLY A 55 15.27 14.31 -11.34
C GLY A 55 15.89 13.54 -10.15
N SER A 56 15.09 12.87 -9.33
CA SER A 56 15.55 11.92 -8.32
C SER A 56 16.03 10.62 -8.97
N ASP A 57 17.23 10.15 -8.67
CA ASP A 57 17.66 8.80 -9.07
C ASP A 57 17.08 7.69 -8.18
N GLU A 58 16.51 8.06 -7.03
CA GLU A 58 15.90 7.14 -6.09
C GLU A 58 14.47 6.75 -6.52
N PRO A 59 14.10 5.46 -6.42
CA PRO A 59 12.73 5.01 -6.65
C PRO A 59 11.71 5.65 -5.69
N CYS A 60 10.45 5.74 -6.14
CA CYS A 60 9.36 6.25 -5.32
C CYS A 60 9.11 5.31 -4.14
N GLU A 61 9.13 5.84 -2.91
CA GLU A 61 8.89 5.09 -1.68
C GLU A 61 7.64 5.63 -0.99
N VAL A 62 6.65 4.76 -0.74
CA VAL A 62 5.45 5.08 0.05
C VAL A 62 5.59 4.49 1.44
N GLN A 63 5.60 5.34 2.46
CA GLN A 63 5.64 4.97 3.87
C GLN A 63 4.23 4.95 4.46
N ILE A 64 3.91 3.86 5.17
CA ILE A 64 2.67 3.65 5.90
C ILE A 64 3.03 3.58 7.39
N CYS A 65 2.48 4.48 8.20
CA CYS A 65 2.68 4.46 9.65
C CYS A 65 1.32 4.53 10.36
N LEU A 66 1.05 3.60 11.27
CA LEU A 66 -0.13 3.66 12.15
C LEU A 66 0.13 4.63 13.30
N LYS A 67 -0.77 5.61 13.54
CA LYS A 67 -0.62 6.52 14.68
C LYS A 67 -0.99 5.90 16.03
N THR A 68 -1.69 4.76 16.03
CA THR A 68 -2.22 4.15 17.26
C THR A 68 -1.49 2.84 17.54
N PRO A 69 -0.67 2.76 18.60
CA PRO A 69 0.25 1.64 18.85
C PRO A 69 -0.43 0.37 19.37
N ILE A 70 -1.77 0.33 19.43
CA ILE A 70 -2.55 -0.86 19.81
C ILE A 70 -3.03 -1.64 18.57
N TYR A 71 -2.69 -1.18 17.37
CA TYR A 71 -3.01 -1.83 16.11
C TYR A 71 -1.73 -2.20 15.37
N LYS A 72 -1.79 -3.28 14.61
CA LYS A 72 -0.78 -3.67 13.62
C LYS A 72 -1.36 -3.56 12.21
N ILE A 73 -0.49 -3.36 11.23
CA ILE A 73 -0.78 -3.60 9.82
C ILE A 73 -0.98 -5.11 9.66
N ASP A 74 -2.14 -5.50 9.15
CA ASP A 74 -2.45 -6.90 8.87
C ASP A 74 -2.28 -7.18 7.37
N SER A 75 -2.72 -6.24 6.52
CA SER A 75 -2.54 -6.31 5.08
C SER A 75 -2.51 -4.94 4.42
N ILE A 76 -1.98 -4.89 3.20
CA ILE A 76 -1.95 -3.70 2.34
C ILE A 76 -2.41 -4.13 0.94
N SER A 77 -3.44 -3.48 0.42
CA SER A 77 -3.84 -3.60 -0.99
C SER A 77 -3.58 -2.29 -1.71
N MET A 78 -2.94 -2.34 -2.88
CA MET A 78 -2.61 -1.15 -3.66
C MET A 78 -2.77 -1.42 -5.15
N VAL A 79 -3.22 -0.41 -5.89
CA VAL A 79 -3.22 -0.44 -7.35
C VAL A 79 -2.39 0.74 -7.86
N CYS A 80 -1.39 0.49 -8.69
CA CYS A 80 -0.52 1.52 -9.24
C CYS A 80 0.06 1.14 -10.60
N THR A 81 0.76 2.06 -11.26
CA THR A 81 1.41 1.80 -12.56
C THR A 81 2.76 1.09 -12.44
N ALA A 82 3.30 0.91 -11.23
CA ALA A 82 4.55 0.21 -11.03
C ALA A 82 4.36 -1.32 -11.05
N PRO A 83 5.08 -2.07 -11.90
CA PRO A 83 4.89 -3.52 -12.04
C PRO A 83 5.47 -4.33 -10.87
N LYS A 84 6.39 -3.74 -10.10
CA LYS A 84 7.09 -4.40 -8.99
C LYS A 84 7.25 -3.44 -7.84
N LEU A 85 7.35 -3.98 -6.63
CA LEU A 85 7.73 -3.22 -5.45
C LEU A 85 8.61 -4.05 -4.50
N GLU A 86 9.42 -3.36 -3.71
CA GLU A 86 10.10 -3.94 -2.55
C GLU A 86 9.35 -3.56 -1.27
N LEU A 87 9.08 -4.55 -0.41
CA LEU A 87 8.43 -4.35 0.88
C LEU A 87 9.47 -4.28 1.99
N PHE A 88 9.38 -3.23 2.80
CA PHE A 88 10.13 -3.08 4.05
C PHE A 88 9.16 -2.97 5.21
N THR A 89 9.47 -3.62 6.34
CA THR A 89 8.60 -3.62 7.53
C THR A 89 9.33 -3.16 8.78
N GLY A 90 8.56 -2.57 9.69
CA GLY A 90 9.04 -2.09 10.99
C GLY A 90 9.80 -0.75 10.92
N PRO A 91 10.14 -0.19 12.09
CA PRO A 91 10.74 1.15 12.20
C PRO A 91 12.16 1.23 11.62
N LEU A 92 12.84 0.09 11.49
CA LEU A 92 14.18 0.01 10.89
C LEU A 92 14.16 -0.24 9.38
N LYS A 93 12.96 -0.29 8.76
CA LYS A 93 12.77 -0.65 7.35
C LYS A 93 13.51 -1.94 6.98
N GLU A 94 13.19 -3.03 7.66
CA GLU A 94 13.77 -4.34 7.35
C GLU A 94 13.23 -4.83 6.01
N TYR A 95 14.12 -5.11 5.04
CA TYR A 95 13.73 -5.74 3.79
C TYR A 95 12.98 -7.04 4.06
N THR A 96 11.81 -7.18 3.47
CA THR A 96 10.95 -8.36 3.62
C THR A 96 10.97 -9.18 2.34
N GLU A 97 10.55 -8.60 1.21
CA GLU A 97 10.47 -9.29 -0.07
C GLU A 97 10.33 -8.33 -1.27
N THR A 98 10.49 -8.87 -2.47
CA THR A 98 10.14 -8.20 -3.73
C THR A 98 8.88 -8.83 -4.30
N LEU A 99 7.87 -8.01 -4.55
CA LEU A 99 6.56 -8.43 -5.04
C LEU A 99 6.38 -8.01 -6.50
N TYR A 100 5.65 -8.84 -7.24
CA TYR A 100 5.29 -8.63 -8.63
C TYR A 100 3.78 -8.43 -8.70
N GLY A 101 3.34 -7.34 -9.31
CA GLY A 101 1.92 -7.00 -9.34
C GLY A 101 1.14 -7.88 -10.30
N GLU A 102 -0.09 -8.19 -9.93
CA GLU A 102 -1.09 -8.81 -10.82
C GLU A 102 -1.70 -7.72 -11.70
N VAL A 103 -2.02 -8.01 -12.96
CA VAL A 103 -2.71 -7.04 -13.83
C VAL A 103 -4.07 -6.72 -13.21
N ALA A 104 -4.35 -5.44 -12.93
CA ALA A 104 -5.56 -5.03 -12.22
C ALA A 104 -6.74 -4.85 -13.19
N GLU A 105 -6.53 -4.10 -14.27
CA GLU A 105 -7.44 -3.98 -15.40
C GLU A 105 -6.64 -3.78 -16.68
N ASP A 106 -7.09 -4.43 -17.75
CA ASP A 106 -6.67 -4.18 -19.13
C ASP A 106 -7.82 -3.37 -19.74
N ASP A 107 -7.75 -2.04 -19.67
CA ASP A 107 -8.70 -1.22 -20.44
C ASP A 107 -8.39 -1.49 -21.91
N ASP A 108 -9.36 -2.02 -22.66
CA ASP A 108 -9.29 -2.34 -24.11
C ASP A 108 -8.87 -1.12 -24.98
N ASN A 109 -8.59 0.04 -24.36
CA ASN A 109 -8.14 1.29 -24.95
C ASN A 109 -6.64 1.61 -24.77
N ASP A 110 -5.78 0.66 -24.37
CA ASP A 110 -4.31 0.72 -24.46
C ASP A 110 -3.58 1.83 -23.67
N LYS A 111 -4.24 2.63 -22.82
CA LYS A 111 -3.63 3.90 -22.37
C LYS A 111 -2.89 3.87 -21.04
N VAL A 112 -3.29 3.06 -20.05
CA VAL A 112 -2.57 2.97 -18.77
C VAL A 112 -2.66 1.56 -18.19
N PHE A 113 -1.53 0.85 -18.19
CA PHE A 113 -1.44 -0.47 -17.59
C PHE A 113 -1.27 -0.35 -16.07
N SER A 114 -2.10 -1.05 -15.30
CA SER A 114 -2.09 -0.98 -13.84
C SER A 114 -1.88 -2.35 -13.21
N TYR A 115 -1.25 -2.33 -12.04
CA TYR A 115 -0.86 -3.50 -11.30
C TYR A 115 -1.41 -3.44 -9.88
N ARG A 116 -1.95 -4.57 -9.44
CA ARG A 116 -2.52 -4.78 -8.13
C ARG A 116 -1.56 -5.58 -7.27
N PHE A 117 -1.40 -5.11 -6.03
CA PHE A 117 -0.66 -5.78 -4.98
C PHE A 117 -1.61 -6.04 -3.82
N ASP A 118 -1.60 -7.26 -3.29
CA ASP A 118 -2.32 -7.67 -2.10
C ASP A 118 -1.32 -8.34 -1.14
N ILE A 119 -0.86 -7.58 -0.16
CA ILE A 119 0.26 -7.93 0.73
C ILE A 119 -0.29 -8.32 2.10
N VAL A 120 0.05 -9.52 2.57
CA VAL A 120 -0.27 -9.96 3.95
C VAL A 120 0.97 -9.78 4.82
N VAL A 121 0.84 -9.03 5.91
CA VAL A 121 1.95 -8.77 6.83
C VAL A 121 1.96 -9.84 7.93
N GLU A 122 2.76 -10.90 7.71
CA GLU A 122 2.79 -12.06 8.61
C GLU A 122 3.42 -11.78 9.98
N LYS A 123 4.37 -10.83 10.05
CA LYS A 123 5.03 -10.45 11.30
C LYS A 123 4.04 -9.79 12.27
N SER A 124 4.03 -10.25 13.52
CA SER A 124 3.18 -9.66 14.55
C SER A 124 3.69 -8.28 14.99
N GLY A 125 2.77 -7.35 15.24
CA GLY A 125 3.09 -6.04 15.83
C GLY A 125 3.69 -5.00 14.87
N ILE A 126 3.68 -5.25 13.56
CA ILE A 126 4.19 -4.28 12.57
C ILE A 126 3.26 -3.06 12.52
N THR A 127 3.75 -1.89 12.88
CA THR A 127 3.02 -0.62 12.81
C THR A 127 3.45 0.27 11.64
N GLU A 128 4.53 -0.12 10.96
CA GLU A 128 5.18 0.65 9.91
C GLU A 128 5.57 -0.25 8.74
N ALA A 129 5.33 0.23 7.52
CA ALA A 129 5.78 -0.41 6.29
C ALA A 129 6.25 0.65 5.28
N ALA A 130 7.19 0.29 4.43
CA ALA A 130 7.56 1.10 3.27
C ALA A 130 7.47 0.25 2.00
N LEU A 131 6.84 0.82 0.97
CA LEU A 131 6.67 0.23 -0.34
C LEU A 131 7.54 1.01 -1.32
N LYS A 132 8.64 0.41 -1.78
CA LYS A 132 9.50 1.02 -2.78
C LYS A 132 9.09 0.54 -4.16
N LEU A 133 8.50 1.44 -4.94
CA LEU A 133 7.90 1.17 -6.24
C LEU A 133 9.00 1.14 -7.31
N LEU A 134 9.13 0.01 -8.00
CA LEU A 134 10.12 -0.20 -9.05
C LEU A 134 9.46 -0.07 -10.42
N ALA A 135 9.57 1.11 -11.02
CA ALA A 135 9.08 1.41 -12.36
C ALA A 135 10.20 1.97 -13.24
N SER A 136 10.10 1.75 -14.55
CA SER A 136 10.98 2.39 -15.54
C SER A 136 10.49 3.77 -15.97
N SER A 137 9.27 4.14 -15.59
CA SER A 137 8.65 5.44 -15.87
C SER A 137 9.15 6.49 -14.89
N ASP A 138 9.23 7.74 -15.34
CA ASP A 138 9.51 8.90 -14.49
C ASP A 138 8.25 9.42 -13.77
N GLU A 139 7.11 8.79 -14.03
CA GLU A 139 5.84 9.04 -13.36
C GLU A 139 5.24 7.74 -12.83
N ILE A 140 4.68 7.80 -11.62
CA ILE A 140 3.94 6.70 -11.01
C ILE A 140 2.58 7.23 -10.57
N CYS A 141 1.52 6.59 -11.07
CA CYS A 141 0.17 6.82 -10.57
C CYS A 141 -0.17 5.71 -9.58
N ILE A 142 -0.64 6.09 -8.39
CA ILE A 142 -1.28 5.18 -7.44
C ILE A 142 -2.77 5.49 -7.48
N PHE A 143 -3.58 4.52 -7.87
CA PHE A 143 -5.03 4.67 -7.99
C PHE A 143 -5.76 4.50 -6.66
N GLY A 144 -5.11 3.86 -5.69
CA GLY A 144 -5.58 3.79 -4.32
C GLY A 144 -4.75 2.83 -3.46
N ILE A 145 -4.80 3.05 -2.14
CA ILE A 145 -4.18 2.19 -1.12
C ILE A 145 -5.19 1.90 0.00
N CYS A 146 -5.43 0.62 0.25
CA CYS A 146 -6.22 0.13 1.37
C CYS A 146 -5.32 -0.57 2.39
N VAL A 147 -5.44 -0.22 3.67
CA VAL A 147 -4.61 -0.80 4.75
C VAL A 147 -5.53 -1.43 5.78
N GLN A 148 -5.54 -2.75 5.87
CA GLN A 148 -6.31 -3.43 6.93
C GLN A 148 -5.45 -3.56 8.17
N THR A 149 -6.05 -3.32 9.33
CA THR A 149 -5.35 -3.37 10.61
C THR A 149 -6.04 -4.34 11.56
N ALA A 150 -5.26 -4.87 12.49
CA ALA A 150 -5.76 -5.75 13.55
C ALA A 150 -5.27 -5.27 14.92
N PRO A 151 -6.05 -5.43 16.00
CA PRO A 151 -5.56 -5.13 17.33
C PRO A 151 -4.34 -5.99 17.69
N ILE A 152 -3.33 -5.39 18.31
CA ILE A 152 -2.23 -6.10 18.94
C ILE A 152 -2.78 -6.74 20.21
N ARG A 153 -2.72 -8.07 20.33
CA ARG A 153 -3.11 -8.76 21.56
C ARG A 153 -2.12 -8.37 22.65
N MET A 154 -2.59 -7.62 23.65
CA MET A 154 -1.85 -7.48 24.91
C MET A 154 -2.02 -8.79 25.69
N ALA A 155 -0.89 -9.41 26.04
CA ALA A 155 -0.86 -10.59 26.91
C ALA A 155 -1.20 -10.21 28.36
#